data_AF-A0A933RQB9-F1
#
_entry.id   AF-A0A933RQB9-F1
#
_cell.length_a   1.000
_cell.length_b   1.000
_cell.length_c   1.000
_cell.angle_alpha   90.00
_cell.angle_beta   90.00
_cell.angle_gamma   90.00
#
_symmetry.space_group_name_H-M   'P 1'
#
loop_
_entity.id
_entity.type
_entity.pdbx_description
1 polymer ?
#
loop_
_entity_poly.entity_id
_entity_poly.type
_entity_poly.pdbx_seq_one_letter_code
_entity_poly.pdbx_strand_id
1 'polypeptide(L)'
;MIINIDSTDGIPLYLQIAQELKHSIAMGSVLSGEQLPSVREVAEQITVNPNTVAKAYRELELQGIVETRRGTGTFVARTVPNISKEERERVVSRLIDKALDEARRLQIPDDELAHIVSERIEAFRQAAETGGVDSSASGRG
;
A
#
# COMPACT_ATOMS: atom_id res chain seq x y z
N MET A 1 -7.95 16.67 1.22
CA MET A 1 -7.93 15.19 1.17
C MET A 1 -9.36 14.69 1.24
N ILE A 2 -9.79 13.85 0.29
CA ILE A 2 -11.13 13.25 0.28
C ILE A 2 -10.92 11.75 0.49
N ILE A 3 -11.53 11.17 1.52
CA ILE A 3 -11.50 9.73 1.79
C ILE A 3 -12.91 9.21 1.57
N ASN A 4 -13.06 8.25 0.66
CA ASN A 4 -14.34 7.60 0.40
C ASN A 4 -14.33 6.20 1.03
N ILE A 5 -15.37 5.84 1.76
CA ILE A 5 -15.42 4.59 2.55
C ILE A 5 -16.82 4.00 2.43
N ASP A 6 -16.88 2.69 2.22
CA ASP A 6 -18.14 1.94 2.18
C ASP A 6 -18.19 0.92 3.31
N SER A 7 -19.07 1.15 4.28
CA SER A 7 -19.26 0.26 5.42
C SER A 7 -19.98 -1.05 5.09
N THR A 8 -20.51 -1.19 3.88
CA THR A 8 -21.23 -2.38 3.41
C THR A 8 -20.35 -3.38 2.67
N ASP A 9 -19.13 -2.99 2.30
CA ASP A 9 -18.31 -3.71 1.31
C ASP A 9 -17.50 -4.91 1.89
N GLY A 10 -17.86 -5.42 3.07
CA GLY A 10 -17.21 -6.58 3.73
C GLY A 10 -15.75 -6.39 4.16
N ILE A 11 -15.05 -5.38 3.63
CA ILE A 11 -13.68 -5.01 3.98
C ILE A 11 -13.72 -4.18 5.28
N PRO A 12 -12.90 -4.51 6.29
CA PRO A 12 -12.80 -3.69 7.50
C PRO A 12 -12.48 -2.22 7.20
N LEU A 13 -13.25 -1.30 7.79
CA LEU A 13 -13.14 0.15 7.56
C LEU A 13 -11.71 0.71 7.69
N TYR A 14 -10.91 0.21 8.64
CA TYR A 14 -9.53 0.68 8.81
C TYR A 14 -8.63 0.34 7.61
N LEU A 15 -8.90 -0.76 6.90
CA LEU A 15 -8.17 -1.14 5.69
C LEU A 15 -8.58 -0.26 4.51
N GLN A 16 -9.86 0.08 4.40
CA GLN A 16 -10.35 1.01 3.37
C GLN A 16 -9.71 2.39 3.55
N ILE A 17 -9.67 2.91 4.78
CA ILE A 17 -8.98 4.18 5.11
C ILE A 17 -7.51 4.11 4.72
N ALA A 18 -6.82 3.02 5.08
CA ALA A 18 -5.41 2.85 4.74
C ALA A 18 -5.18 2.76 3.23
N GLN A 19 -6.07 2.09 2.47
CA GLN A 19 -5.98 2.00 1.02
C GLN A 19 -6.17 3.37 0.36
N GLU A 20 -7.15 4.16 0.77
CA GLU A 20 -7.38 5.49 0.20
C GLU A 20 -6.24 6.46 0.51
N LEU A 21 -5.66 6.40 1.71
CA LEU A 21 -4.46 7.17 2.02
C LEU A 21 -3.29 6.80 1.09
N LYS A 22 -3.06 5.51 0.88
CA LYS A 22 -2.01 5.06 -0.05
C LYS A 22 -2.25 5.53 -1.46
N HIS A 23 -3.49 5.44 -1.93
CA HIS A 23 -3.86 5.87 -3.26
C HIS A 23 -3.64 7.38 -3.44
N SER A 24 -4.06 8.17 -2.45
CA SER A 24 -3.83 9.63 -2.42
C SER A 24 -2.34 9.98 -2.44
N ILE A 25 -1.52 9.30 -1.65
CA ILE A 25 -0.06 9.48 -1.64
C ILE A 25 0.55 9.07 -3.00
N ALA A 26 0.12 7.95 -3.58
CA ALA A 26 0.62 7.45 -4.86
C ALA A 26 0.27 8.38 -6.05
N MET A 27 -0.90 9.02 -6.00
CA MET A 27 -1.32 10.03 -6.99
C MET A 27 -0.67 11.41 -6.75
N GLY A 28 0.12 11.57 -5.69
CA GLY A 28 0.75 12.84 -5.34
C GLY A 28 -0.21 13.91 -4.79
N SER A 29 -1.44 13.53 -4.41
CA SER A 29 -2.38 14.45 -3.77
C SER A 29 -2.06 14.70 -2.29
N VAL A 30 -1.22 13.84 -1.70
CA VAL A 30 -0.53 14.06 -0.43
C VAL A 30 0.96 13.84 -0.67
N LEU A 31 1.78 14.84 -0.37
CA LEU A 31 3.20 14.84 -0.70
C LEU A 31 4.03 14.11 0.36
N SER A 32 5.18 13.60 -0.08
CA SER A 32 6.18 13.05 0.83
C SER A 32 6.64 14.09 1.85
N GLY A 33 6.63 13.75 3.13
CA GLY A 33 6.97 14.65 4.22
C GLY A 33 5.86 15.62 4.65
N GLU A 34 4.69 15.58 4.00
CA GLU A 34 3.51 16.34 4.39
C GLU A 34 2.91 15.78 5.69
N GLN A 35 2.37 16.68 6.52
CA GLN A 35 1.66 16.31 7.72
C GLN A 35 0.26 15.82 7.38
N LEU A 36 -0.09 14.61 7.83
CA LEU A 36 -1.45 14.10 7.76
C LEU A 36 -2.32 14.78 8.82
N PRO A 37 -3.64 14.91 8.55
CA PRO A 37 -4.58 15.35 9.57
C PRO A 37 -4.52 14.43 10.80
N SER A 38 -4.90 14.95 11.95
CA SER A 38 -4.99 14.15 13.16
C SER A 38 -6.08 13.09 13.05
N VAL A 39 -5.93 12.04 13.86
CA VAL A 39 -6.92 10.96 13.98
C VAL A 39 -8.33 11.50 14.22
N ARG A 40 -8.46 12.56 15.04
CA ARG A 40 -9.76 13.17 15.37
C ARG A 40 -10.35 13.92 14.18
N GLU A 41 -9.54 14.73 13.50
CA GLU A 41 -10.00 15.48 12.32
C GLU A 41 -10.48 14.55 11.21
N VAL A 42 -9.74 13.47 10.93
CA VAL A 42 -10.18 12.46 9.95
C VAL A 42 -11.46 11.78 10.44
N ALA A 43 -11.51 11.32 11.70
CA ALA A 43 -12.68 10.65 12.24
C ALA A 43 -13.96 11.49 12.13
N GLU A 44 -13.86 12.80 12.35
CA GLU A 44 -14.96 13.74 12.18
C GLU A 44 -15.34 13.94 10.69
N GLN A 45 -14.35 14.13 9.80
CA GLN A 45 -14.59 14.37 8.38
C GLN A 45 -15.34 13.22 7.70
N ILE A 46 -14.98 11.98 8.01
CA ILE A 46 -15.60 10.77 7.43
C ILE A 46 -16.61 10.10 8.37
N THR A 47 -16.93 10.70 9.52
CA THR A 47 -17.89 10.19 10.51
C THR A 47 -17.63 8.71 10.89
N VAL A 48 -16.39 8.40 11.26
CA VAL A 48 -15.98 7.05 11.70
C VAL A 48 -15.45 7.07 13.13
N ASN A 49 -15.40 5.90 13.77
CA ASN A 49 -14.80 5.79 15.10
C ASN A 49 -13.31 6.20 15.07
N PRO A 50 -12.84 7.13 15.94
CA PRO A 50 -11.43 7.52 16.01
C PRO A 50 -10.46 6.34 16.17
N ASN A 51 -10.87 5.27 16.85
CA ASN A 51 -10.05 4.06 17.00
C ASN A 51 -9.84 3.34 15.66
N THR A 52 -10.79 3.43 14.73
CA THR A 52 -10.68 2.86 13.37
C THR A 52 -9.63 3.63 12.57
N VAL A 53 -9.63 4.96 12.64
CA VAL A 53 -8.62 5.81 12.00
C VAL A 53 -7.24 5.58 12.63
N ALA A 54 -7.16 5.52 13.96
CA ALA A 54 -5.92 5.23 14.65
C ALA A 54 -5.35 3.86 14.22
N LYS A 55 -6.21 2.86 14.04
CA LYS A 55 -5.82 1.55 13.52
C LYS A 55 -5.31 1.62 12.08
N ALA A 56 -5.95 2.43 11.22
CA ALA A 56 -5.49 2.66 9.85
C ALA A 56 -4.11 3.35 9.81
N TYR A 57 -3.89 4.37 10.64
CA TYR A 57 -2.61 5.07 10.72
C TYR A 57 -1.50 4.15 11.22
N ARG A 58 -1.82 3.31 12.22
CA ARG A 58 -0.88 2.30 12.71
C ARG A 58 -0.53 1.27 11.63
N GLU A 59 -1.49 0.85 10.81
CA GLU A 59 -1.23 -0.05 9.69
C GLU A 59 -0.29 0.60 8.65
N LEU A 60 -0.51 1.87 8.32
CA LEU A 60 0.37 2.63 7.42
C LEU A 60 1.77 2.85 8.01
N GLU A 61 1.86 3.05 9.33
CA GLU A 61 3.13 3.20 10.05
C GLU A 61 3.92 1.89 10.08
N LEU A 62 3.25 0.74 10.28
CA LEU A 62 3.87 -0.58 10.19
C LEU A 62 4.40 -0.88 8.77
N GLN A 63 3.75 -0.35 7.74
CA GLN A 63 4.22 -0.40 6.36
C GLN A 63 5.26 0.69 6.04
N GLY A 64 5.51 1.59 7.00
CA GLY A 64 6.40 2.75 6.92
C GLY A 64 6.04 3.76 5.83
N ILE A 65 4.77 3.80 5.45
CA ILE A 65 4.21 4.79 4.52
C ILE A 65 4.05 6.13 5.23
N VAL A 66 3.84 6.09 6.54
CA VAL A 66 3.74 7.26 7.42
C VAL A 66 4.64 7.07 8.63
N GLU A 67 5.01 8.16 9.28
CA GLU A 67 5.77 8.18 10.52
C GLU A 67 5.09 9.08 11.56
N THR A 68 4.85 8.57 12.77
CA THR A 68 4.35 9.39 13.88
C THR A 68 5.50 10.01 14.64
N ARG A 69 5.56 11.34 14.67
CA ARG A 69 6.52 12.11 15.47
C ARG A 69 5.85 12.55 16.76
N ARG A 70 6.32 12.04 17.89
CA ARG A 70 5.74 12.34 19.22
C ARG A 70 5.65 13.86 19.44
N GLY A 71 4.44 14.34 19.71
CA GLY A 71 4.17 15.75 19.99
C GLY A 71 4.07 16.65 18.75
N THR A 72 4.31 16.14 17.54
CA THR A 72 4.31 16.94 16.31
C THR A 72 3.25 16.48 15.30
N GLY A 73 2.85 15.21 15.35
CA GLY A 73 1.80 14.66 14.48
C GLY A 73 2.31 13.51 13.61
N THR A 74 1.52 13.14 12.61
CA THR A 74 1.80 12.04 11.67
C THR A 74 2.20 12.63 10.33
N PHE A 75 3.25 12.12 9.71
CA PHE A 75 3.78 12.63 8.44
C PHE A 75 3.89 11.51 7.41
N VAL A 76 3.67 11.81 6.13
CA VAL A 76 4.02 10.87 5.05
C VAL A 76 5.52 10.68 5.02
N ALA A 77 5.99 9.44 5.01
CA ALA A 77 7.41 9.14 5.01
C ALA A 77 8.09 9.78 3.78
N ARG A 78 9.20 10.50 4.00
CA ARG A 78 9.97 11.20 2.93
C ARG A 78 10.76 10.26 2.01
N THR A 79 10.82 9.00 2.42
CA THR A 79 11.53 7.92 1.75
C THR A 79 10.69 6.69 2.03
N VAL A 80 10.37 5.91 0.99
CA VAL A 80 9.94 4.52 1.16
C VAL A 80 10.90 3.92 2.20
N PRO A 81 10.42 3.28 3.27
CA PRO A 81 11.28 2.85 4.35
C PRO A 81 12.46 2.12 3.76
N ASN A 82 13.66 2.46 4.23
CA ASN A 82 14.80 1.59 4.02
C ASN A 82 14.61 0.38 4.96
N ILE A 83 13.56 -0.41 4.70
CA ILE A 83 13.42 -1.76 5.25
C ILE A 83 14.71 -2.47 4.90
N SER A 84 15.37 -3.05 5.90
CA SER A 84 16.62 -3.75 5.68
C SER A 84 16.40 -4.82 4.61
N LYS A 85 17.49 -5.20 3.93
CA LYS A 85 17.40 -6.29 2.96
C LYS A 85 16.74 -7.53 3.60
N GLU A 86 17.05 -7.83 4.86
CA GLU A 86 16.44 -8.95 5.57
C GLU A 86 14.93 -8.78 5.76
N GLU A 87 14.44 -7.58 6.10
CA GLU A 87 13.00 -7.39 6.30
C GLU A 87 12.23 -7.43 4.97
N ARG A 88 12.82 -6.94 3.86
CA ARG A 88 12.26 -7.13 2.51
C ARG A 88 12.12 -8.60 2.17
N GLU A 89 13.19 -9.36 2.36
CA GLU A 89 13.20 -10.80 2.12
C GLU A 89 12.16 -11.49 3.00
N ARG A 90 12.05 -11.14 4.28
CA ARG A 90 11.06 -11.69 5.21
C ARG A 90 9.61 -11.44 4.80
N VAL A 91 9.30 -10.25 4.29
CA VAL A 91 7.96 -9.92 3.80
C VAL A 91 7.64 -10.77 2.56
N VAL A 92 8.56 -10.84 1.61
CA VAL A 92 8.38 -11.62 0.37
C VAL A 92 8.27 -13.11 0.68
N SER A 93 9.12 -13.66 1.54
CA SER A 93 9.05 -15.06 1.98
C SER A 93 7.67 -15.41 2.54
N ARG A 94 7.10 -14.56 3.41
CA ARG A 94 5.75 -14.79 3.96
C ARG A 94 4.65 -14.80 2.89
N LEU A 95 4.82 -14.05 1.81
CA LEU A 95 3.87 -14.07 0.69
C LEU A 95 4.04 -15.35 -0.15
N ILE A 96 5.29 -15.76 -0.39
CA ILE A 96 5.61 -17.00 -1.09
C ILE A 96 5.08 -18.22 -0.30
N ASP A 97 5.26 -18.26 1.02
CA ASP A 97 4.75 -19.34 1.88
C ASP A 97 3.23 -19.51 1.73
N LYS A 98 2.49 -18.40 1.70
CA LYS A 98 1.03 -18.44 1.45
C LYS A 98 0.68 -18.95 0.07
N ALA A 99 1.45 -18.55 -0.95
CA ALA A 99 1.27 -19.03 -2.32
C ALA A 99 1.55 -20.54 -2.43
N LEU A 100 2.59 -21.03 -1.76
CA LEU A 100 2.93 -22.45 -1.68
C LEU A 100 1.82 -23.26 -1.00
N ASP A 101 1.30 -22.77 0.12
CA ASP A 101 0.18 -23.40 0.82
C ASP A 101 -1.07 -23.52 -0.06
N GLU A 102 -1.38 -22.48 -0.83
CA GLU A 102 -2.51 -22.48 -1.75
C GLU A 102 -2.28 -23.41 -2.94
N ALA A 103 -1.09 -23.36 -3.54
CA ALA A 103 -0.71 -24.23 -4.66
C ALA A 103 -0.83 -25.71 -4.27
N ARG A 104 -0.38 -26.08 -3.06
CA ARG A 104 -0.52 -27.44 -2.53
C ARG A 104 -1.98 -27.85 -2.33
N ARG A 105 -2.83 -26.96 -1.81
CA ARG A 105 -4.28 -27.21 -1.71
C ARG A 105 -4.91 -27.48 -3.07
N LEU A 106 -4.43 -26.79 -4.10
CA LEU A 106 -4.85 -26.93 -5.48
C LEU A 106 -4.14 -28.08 -6.23
N GLN A 107 -3.29 -28.83 -5.53
CA GLN A 107 -2.51 -29.94 -6.11
C GLN A 107 -1.59 -29.53 -7.26
N ILE A 108 -1.15 -28.27 -7.27
CA ILE A 108 -0.15 -27.78 -8.21
C ILE A 108 1.23 -28.29 -7.77
N PRO A 109 1.95 -29.05 -8.59
CA PRO A 109 3.31 -29.48 -8.33
C PRO A 109 4.28 -28.31 -8.14
N ASP A 110 5.33 -28.50 -7.32
CA ASP A 110 6.30 -27.45 -7.00
C ASP A 110 7.03 -26.90 -8.25
N ASP A 111 7.27 -27.74 -9.26
CA ASP A 111 7.88 -27.38 -10.55
C ASP A 111 6.94 -26.54 -11.42
N GLU A 112 5.65 -26.88 -11.45
CA GLU A 112 4.63 -26.10 -12.15
C GLU A 112 4.44 -24.72 -11.50
N LEU A 113 4.42 -24.65 -10.16
CA LEU A 113 4.37 -23.38 -9.45
C LEU A 113 5.59 -22.51 -9.75
N ALA A 114 6.80 -23.08 -9.75
CA ALA A 114 8.02 -22.36 -10.09
C ALA A 114 7.98 -21.81 -11.52
N HIS A 115 7.38 -22.56 -12.46
CA HIS A 115 7.16 -22.10 -13.83
C HIS A 115 6.21 -20.90 -13.87
N ILE A 116 5.05 -20.99 -13.22
CA ILE A 116 4.05 -19.91 -13.15
C ILE A 116 4.66 -18.63 -12.57
N VAL A 117 5.44 -18.74 -11.49
CA VAL A 117 6.13 -17.59 -10.87
C VAL A 117 7.14 -16.98 -11.85
N SER A 118 7.91 -17.81 -12.54
CA SER A 118 8.92 -17.34 -13.52
C SER A 118 8.28 -16.59 -14.69
N GLU A 119 7.20 -17.12 -15.26
CA GLU A 119 6.45 -16.45 -16.31
C GLU A 119 5.88 -15.10 -15.82
N ARG A 120 5.38 -15.06 -14.59
CA ARG A 120 4.81 -13.83 -14.03
C ARG A 120 5.87 -12.76 -13.77
N ILE A 121 7.08 -13.15 -13.37
CA ILE A 121 8.23 -12.23 -13.21
C ILE A 121 8.59 -11.59 -14.56
N GLU A 122 8.68 -12.39 -15.63
CA GLU A 122 9.00 -11.88 -16.96
C GLU A 122 7.89 -10.97 -17.50
N ALA A 123 6.62 -11.35 -17.33
CA ALA A 123 5.48 -10.51 -17.69
C ALA A 123 5.48 -9.18 -16.94
N PHE A 124 5.86 -9.18 -15.65
CA PHE A 124 5.95 -7.97 -14.85
C PHE A 124 7.11 -7.06 -15.30
N ARG A 125 8.25 -7.63 -15.70
CA ARG A 125 9.38 -6.88 -16.25
C ARG A 125 8.99 -6.18 -17.56
N GLN A 126 8.36 -6.90 -18.48
CA GLN A 126 7.91 -6.36 -19.77
C GLN A 126 6.86 -5.25 -19.62
N ALA A 127 5.94 -5.38 -18.66
CA ALA A 127 4.96 -4.36 -18.36
C ALA A 127 5.60 -3.07 -17.82
N ALA A 128 6.62 -3.18 -16.97
CA ALA A 128 7.37 -2.04 -16.44
C ALA A 128 8.15 -1.27 -17.53
N GLU A 129 8.64 -1.97 -18.54
CA GLU A 129 9.36 -1.39 -19.69
C GLU A 129 8.42 -0.67 -20.68
N THR A 130 7.16 -1.12 -20.80
CA THR A 130 6.18 -0.55 -21.74
C THR A 130 5.46 0.68 -21.18
N GLY A 131 5.33 0.80 -19.86
CA GLY A 131 4.63 1.91 -19.18
C GLY A 131 5.40 3.24 -19.08
N GLY A 132 6.61 3.35 -19.64
CA GLY A 132 7.48 4.52 -19.53
C GLY A 132 7.43 5.53 -20.69
N VAL A 133 6.58 5.33 -21.70
CA VAL A 133 6.68 6.08 -22.98
C VAL A 133 5.64 7.20 -23.16
N ASP A 134 4.60 7.32 -22.32
CA ASP A 134 3.44 8.16 -22.67
C ASP A 134 3.17 9.35 -21.71
N SER A 135 4.13 10.27 -21.58
CA SER A 135 3.90 11.56 -20.88
C SER A 135 4.50 12.80 -21.55
N SER A 136 4.81 12.75 -22.86
CA SER A 136 5.31 13.91 -23.60
C SER A 136 4.46 14.25 -24.83
N ALA A 137 3.16 14.53 -24.65
CA ALA A 137 2.36 15.19 -25.66
C ALA A 137 1.14 15.92 -25.05
N SER A 138 1.36 17.10 -24.49
CA SER A 138 0.42 18.22 -24.62
C SER A 138 1.09 19.51 -24.16
N GLY A 139 1.93 20.04 -25.05
CA GLY A 139 2.38 21.42 -24.98
C GLY A 139 1.43 22.31 -25.75
N ARG A 140 1.03 23.41 -25.11
CA ARG A 140 0.75 24.74 -25.69
C ARG A 140 -0.35 24.81 -26.77
N GLY A 141 -1.46 25.42 -26.37
CA GLY A 141 -2.42 26.10 -27.23
C GLY A 141 -3.25 27.04 -26.38
#